data_AF-A0A4Z0KWA7-F1
#
_entry.id   AF-A0A4Z0KWA7-F1
#
_cell.length_a   1.000
_cell.length_b   1.000
_cell.length_c   1.000
_cell.angle_alpha   90.00
_cell.angle_beta   90.00
_cell.angle_gamma   90.00
#
_symmetry.space_group_name_H-M   'P 1'
#
loop_
_entity.id
_entity.type
_entity.pdbx_description
1 polymer ?
#
loop_
_entity_poly.entity_id
_entity_poly.type
_entity_poly.pdbx_seq_one_letter_code
_entity_poly.pdbx_strand_id
1 'polypeptide(L)' 'MIAITGATGQLGQHVIENLLKTTPASHLVAIVRNPKKAAPLSQRGIAVRQSDYAKDAALTRALQGGSILVRLSS' A
#
# COMPACT_ATOMS: atom_id res chain seq x y z
N MET A 1 -5.78 -0.78 10.50
CA MET A 1 -4.82 -1.04 9.41
C MET A 1 -5.21 -0.20 8.20
N ILE A 2 -4.26 0.50 7.58
CA ILE A 2 -4.50 1.38 6.42
C ILE A 2 -3.91 0.71 5.16
N ALA A 3 -4.74 0.52 4.14
CA ALA A 3 -4.33 -0.12 2.89
C ALA A 3 -4.15 0.95 1.80
N ILE A 4 -2.95 1.02 1.23
CA ILE A 4 -2.54 2.07 0.29
C ILE A 4 -2.29 1.42 -1.06
N THR A 5 -3.16 1.73 -2.02
CA THR A 5 -3.00 1.30 -3.41
C THR A 5 -2.13 2.31 -4.16
N GLY A 6 -1.39 1.89 -5.18
CA GLY A 6 -0.51 2.80 -5.93
C GLY A 6 0.66 3.34 -5.10
N ALA A 7 1.03 2.64 -4.02
CA ALA A 7 2.06 3.03 -3.05
C ALA A 7 3.45 3.33 -3.65
N THR A 8 3.75 2.81 -4.85
CA THR A 8 5.03 3.03 -5.54
C THR A 8 5.03 4.28 -6.45
N GLY A 9 3.89 4.96 -6.63
CA GLY A 9 3.81 6.23 -7.37
C GLY A 9 4.21 7.44 -6.52
N GLN A 10 4.44 8.60 -7.14
CA GLN A 10 4.90 9.82 -6.46
C GLN A 10 3.97 10.23 -5.31
N LEU A 11 2.67 10.33 -5.57
CA LEU A 11 1.70 10.67 -4.53
C LEU A 11 1.61 9.59 -3.45
N GLY A 12 1.74 8.31 -3.82
CA GLY A 12 1.68 7.20 -2.87
C GLY A 12 2.84 7.22 -1.88
N GLN A 13 4.03 7.57 -2.35
CA GLN A 13 5.18 7.75 -1.48
C GLN A 13 4.97 8.91 -0.50
N HIS A 14 4.48 10.06 -0.96
CA HIS A 14 4.18 11.20 -0.07
C HIS A 14 3.08 10.91 0.96
N VAL A 15 2.03 10.17 0.57
CA VAL A 15 0.99 9.72 1.50
C VAL A 15 1.59 8.81 2.57
N ILE A 16 2.42 7.85 2.20
CA ILE A 16 3.11 6.96 3.14
C ILE A 16 4.02 7.73 4.09
N GLU A 17 4.80 8.68 3.56
CA GLU A 17 5.68 9.52 4.37
C GLU A 17 4.92 10.35 5.41
N ASN A 18 3.77 10.91 5.03
CA ASN A 18 2.94 11.65 5.97
C ASN A 18 2.26 10.73 6.98
N LEU A 19 1.77 9.56 6.56
CA LEU A 19 1.15 8.60 7.47
C LEU A 19 2.13 8.05 8.50
N LEU A 20 3.40 7.83 8.12
CA LEU A 20 4.42 7.35 9.05
C LEU A 20 4.77 8.34 10.17
N LYS A 21 4.37 9.61 10.07
CA LYS A 21 4.53 10.59 11.15
C LYS A 21 3.55 10.37 12.30
N THR A 22 2.41 9.74 12.03
CA THR A 22 1.32 9.56 13.01
C THR A 22 0.92 8.10 13.21
N THR A 23 1.35 7.21 12.32
CA THR A 23 0.93 5.81 12.26
C THR A 23 2.16 4.90 12.18
N PRO A 24 2.28 3.88 13.05
CA PRO A 24 3.33 2.88 12.95
C PRO A 24 3.32 2.17 11.60
N ALA A 25 4.50 1.84 11.06
CA ALA A 25 4.64 1.13 9.78
C ALA A 25 3.90 -0.22 9.75
N SER A 26 3.81 -0.91 10.90
CA SER A 26 3.08 -2.16 11.07
C SER A 26 1.57 -2.04 10.85
N HIS A 27 1.01 -0.83 10.94
CA HIS A 27 -0.39 -0.56 10.65
C HIS A 27 -0.65 -0.19 9.19
N LEU A 28 0.39 -0.08 8.37
CA LEU A 28 0.31 0.25 6.96
C LEU A 28 0.49 -1.00 6.09
N VAL A 29 -0.31 -1.10 5.04
CA VAL A 29 -0.20 -2.12 4.00
C VAL A 29 -0.12 -1.46 2.64
N ALA A 30 0.98 -1.66 1.92
CA ALA A 30 1.16 -1.20 0.56
C ALA A 30 0.70 -2.28 -0.44
N ILE A 31 -0.34 -1.97 -1.21
CA ILE A 31 -0.85 -2.82 -2.28
C ILE A 31 -0.22 -2.38 -3.60
N VAL A 32 0.54 -3.28 -4.21
CA VAL A 32 1.38 -2.97 -5.38
C VAL A 32 1.23 -4.02 -6.48
N ARG A 33 1.39 -3.59 -7.74
CA ARG A 33 1.43 -4.53 -8.88
C ARG A 33 2.74 -5.29 -8.97
N ASN A 34 3.85 -4.61 -8.67
CA ASN A 34 5.20 -5.17 -8.72
C ASN A 34 5.90 -5.01 -7.37
N PRO A 35 6.01 -6.08 -6.56
CA PRO A 35 6.67 -6.05 -5.26
C PRO A 35 8.13 -5.62 -5.31
N LYS A 36 8.86 -5.88 -6.41
CA LYS A 36 10.27 -5.47 -6.54
C LYS A 36 10.42 -3.94 -6.48
N LYS A 37 9.45 -3.20 -7.02
CA LYS A 37 9.42 -1.72 -6.95
C LYS A 37 9.06 -1.19 -5.56
N ALA A 38 8.57 -2.05 -4.67
CA ALA A 38 8.16 -1.72 -3.31
C ALA A 38 9.18 -2.13 -2.24
N ALA A 39 10.37 -2.62 -2.63
CA ALA A 39 11.43 -2.98 -1.69
C ALA A 39 11.77 -1.88 -0.66
N PRO A 40 11.81 -0.58 -1.03
CA PRO A 40 12.02 0.49 -0.04
C PRO A 40 10.91 0.58 1.01
N LEU A 41 9.67 0.19 0.68
CA LEU A 41 8.55 0.21 1.63
C LEU A 41 8.68 -0.95 2.63
N SER A 42 9.04 -2.15 2.16
CA SER A 42 9.30 -3.30 3.03
C SER A 42 10.45 -3.04 4.01
N GLN A 43 11.51 -2.37 3.56
CA GLN A 43 12.65 -1.98 4.42
C GLN A 43 12.25 -1.00 5.54
N ARG A 44 11.17 -0.24 5.35
CA ARG A 44 10.60 0.65 6.37
C ARG A 44 9.63 -0.06 7.33
N GLY A 45 9.51 -1.39 7.23
CA GLY A 45 8.60 -2.19 8.06
C GLY A 45 7.13 -2.15 7.61
N ILE A 46 6.85 -1.65 6.40
CA ILE A 46 5.50 -1.64 5.83
C ILE A 46 5.23 -3.01 5.20
N ALA A 47 4.06 -3.58 5.50
CA ALA A 47 3.65 -4.83 4.86
C ALA A 47 3.31 -4.58 3.39
N VAL A 48 3.91 -5.35 2.48
CA VAL A 48 3.66 -5.24 1.03
C VAL A 48 2.81 -6.41 0.56
N ARG A 49 1.69 -6.13 -0.10
CA ARG A 49 0.81 -7.14 -0.72
C ARG A 49 0.78 -6.93 -2.22
N GLN A 50 1.00 -8.00 -2.98
CA GLN A 50 0.85 -7.94 -4.42
C GLN A 50 -0.64 -8.04 -4.79
N SER A 51 -1.13 -7.09 -5.59
CA SER A 51 -2.44 -7.22 -6.23
C SER A 51 -2.43 -6.59 -7.60
N ASP A 52 -3.13 -7.24 -8.52
CA ASP A 52 -3.51 -6.65 -9.80
C ASP A 52 -4.92 -6.08 -9.66
N TYR A 53 -5.13 -4.84 -10.13
CA TYR A 53 -6.44 -4.21 -10.09
C TYR A 53 -7.42 -4.84 -11.08
N ALA A 54 -6.92 -5.53 -12.10
CA ALA A 54 -7.76 -6.26 -13.07
C ALA A 54 -8.32 -7.57 -12.51
N LYS A 55 -7.96 -7.94 -11.26
CA LYS A 55 -8.36 -9.20 -10.63
C LYS A 55 -9.06 -8.91 -9.31
N ASP A 56 -10.38 -8.81 -9.35
CA ASP A 56 -11.23 -8.48 -8.19
C ASP A 56 -10.94 -9.37 -6.99
N ALA A 57 -10.81 -10.68 -7.17
CA ALA A 57 -10.50 -11.61 -6.07
C ALA A 57 -9.13 -11.33 -5.40
N ALA A 58 -8.13 -10.90 -6.17
CA ALA A 58 -6.81 -10.53 -5.64
C ALA A 58 -6.89 -9.21 -4.85
N LEU A 59 -7.67 -8.25 -5.35
CA LEU A 59 -7.89 -6.97 -4.70
C LEU A 59 -8.67 -7.14 -3.39
N THR A 60 -9.72 -7.95 -3.37
CA THR A 60 -10.49 -8.26 -2.16
C THR A 60 -9.59 -8.86 -1.08
N ARG A 61 -8.74 -9.85 -1.42
CA ARG A 61 -7.77 -10.42 -0.47
C ARG A 61 -6.75 -9.39 0.02
N ALA A 62 -6.24 -8.54 -0.88
CA ALA A 62 -5.27 -7.53 -0.51
C ALA A 62 -5.86 -6.48 0.45
N LEU A 63 -7.15 -6.18 0.30
CA LEU A 63 -7.91 -5.21 1.11
C LEU A 63 -8.48 -5.79 2.42
N GLN A 64 -8.46 -7.11 2.63
CA GLN A 64 -8.98 -7.71 3.87
C GLN A 64 -8.29 -7.12 5.11
N GLY A 65 -9.13 -6.61 6.03
CA GLY A 65 -8.72 -5.97 7.29
C GLY A 65 -8.34 -4.49 7.18
N GLY A 66 -8.41 -3.88 5.99
CA GLY A 66 -8.07 -2.47 5.75
C GLY A 66 -9.26 -1.53 5.92
N SER A 67 -9.08 -0.43 6.65
CA SER A 67 -10.18 0.50 7.01
C SER A 67 -10.32 1.71 6.08
N ILE A 68 -9.25 2.09 5.38
CA ILE A 68 -9.21 3.26 4.49
C ILE A 68 -8.47 2.86 3.21
N LEU A 69 -9.10 3.11 2.06
CA LEU A 69 -8.57 2.86 0.72
C LEU A 69 -8.30 4.19 0.05
N VAL A 70 -7.05 4.44 -0.32
CA VAL A 70 -6.66 5.59 -1.16
C VAL A 70 -6.35 5.06 -2.56
N ARG A 71 -7.15 5.46 -3.55
CA ARG A 71 -6.89 5.20 -4.97
C ARG A 71 -6.12 6.38 -5.54
N LEU A 72 -4.94 6.08 -6.05
CA LEU A 72 -4.07 7.05 -6.68
C LEU A 72 -4.07 6.76 -8.19
N SER A 73 -4.87 7.52 -8.94
CA SER A 73 -4.82 7.58 -10.40
C SER A 73 -3.95 8.77 -10.82
N SER A 74 -3.16 8.59 -11.88
CA SER A 74 -2.61 9.70 -12.65
C SER A 74 -3.70 10.45 -13.37
#